data_AF-A0A9P5ZIV7-F1
#
_entry.id   AF-A0A9P5ZIV7-F1
#
_cell.length_a   1.000
_cell.length_b   1.000
_cell.length_c   1.000
_cell.angle_alpha   90.00
_cell.angle_beta   90.00
_cell.angle_gamma   90.00
#
_symmetry.space_group_name_H-M   'P 1'
#
loop_
_entity.id
_entity.type
_entity.pdbx_description
1 polymer ?
#
loop_
_entity_poly.entity_id
_entity_poly.type
_entity_poly.pdbx_seq_one_letter_code
_entity_poly.pdbx_strand_id
1 'polypeptide(L)'
;MFISLPEALRHRCESTCLYARSLKPDRFEFAYPTRASAAVGHILSLLKLSPTAATATELDKLGHLFVCCKCAPRVRIKDSKPLASFEVFTWREAVLHYYKDCIADLRSDIIDPQFTRASPLDPNLQGDDSPAAHKNIWSCLHCAIHLHSWVNRHEVIAHVKSAHPIADPAEYVDFFADPLAGERPASQWRLCLPQGTEPPPALRGLVVAMNQPVKPAAPADPKQQFRCKLCSSWSTRRFILVGVQSHIRDVHNVPPQSQRANEHFVEA
;
A
#
# COMPACT_ATOMS: atom_id res chain seq x y z
N MET A 1 -1.29 -11.72 31.84
CA MET A 1 0.09 -12.11 32.18
C MET A 1 1.00 -11.09 31.49
N PHE A 2 1.60 -10.19 32.26
CA PHE A 2 2.49 -9.14 31.71
C PHE A 2 3.92 -9.69 31.75
N ILE A 3 4.56 -9.82 30.60
CA ILE A 3 6.00 -10.08 30.50
C ILE A 3 6.71 -8.74 30.42
N SER A 4 7.70 -8.52 31.28
CA SER A 4 8.55 -7.33 31.26
C SER A 4 9.35 -7.26 29.95
N LEU A 5 9.79 -6.08 29.52
CA LEU A 5 10.64 -5.93 28.32
C LEU A 5 11.90 -6.83 28.37
N PRO A 6 12.63 -6.99 29.50
CA PRO A 6 13.71 -7.95 29.61
C PRO A 6 13.26 -9.41 29.46
N GLU A 7 12.04 -9.77 29.86
CA GLU A 7 11.48 -11.11 29.63
C GLU A 7 11.05 -11.31 28.18
N ALA A 8 10.45 -10.29 27.55
CA ALA A 8 10.10 -10.33 26.13
C ALA A 8 11.35 -10.47 25.24
N LEU A 9 12.44 -9.76 25.57
CA LEU A 9 13.73 -9.88 24.87
C LEU A 9 14.42 -11.24 25.10
N ARG A 10 14.13 -11.91 26.22
CA ARG A 10 14.61 -13.27 26.51
C ARG A 10 13.64 -14.36 26.02
N HIS A 11 12.42 -13.99 25.66
CA HIS A 11 11.42 -14.91 25.15
C HIS A 11 11.84 -15.36 23.76
N ARG A 12 12.41 -16.56 23.71
CA ARG A 12 12.58 -17.28 22.45
C ARG A 12 11.19 -17.76 22.07
N CYS A 13 10.63 -17.19 21.02
CA CYS A 13 9.42 -17.73 20.42
C CYS A 13 9.79 -19.14 19.92
N GLU A 14 9.47 -20.18 20.70
CA GLU A 14 9.54 -21.58 20.27
C GLU A 14 8.40 -21.87 19.28
N SER A 15 8.18 -20.98 18.32
CA SER A 15 7.45 -21.34 17.12
C SER A 15 8.41 -22.19 16.30
N THR A 16 8.17 -23.50 16.34
CA THR A 16 8.73 -24.57 15.51
C THR A 16 8.99 -24.15 14.06
N CYS A 17 10.09 -23.43 13.83
CA CYS A 17 10.69 -23.28 12.52
C CYS A 17 11.69 -24.45 12.41
N LEU A 18 11.19 -25.61 11.99
CA LEU A 18 11.91 -26.89 11.92
C LEU A 18 13.12 -26.92 10.95
N TYR A 19 13.61 -25.75 10.51
CA TYR A 19 14.66 -25.65 9.48
C TYR A 19 15.94 -24.92 9.90
N ALA A 20 16.11 -24.53 11.16
CA ALA A 20 17.33 -23.85 11.61
C ALA A 20 18.06 -24.64 12.71
N ARG A 21 18.55 -25.84 12.37
CA ARG A 21 19.63 -26.47 13.16
C ARG A 21 20.96 -25.91 12.66
N SER A 22 21.70 -25.34 13.59
CA SER A 22 23.13 -24.99 13.50
C SER A 22 23.48 -23.66 12.85
N LEU A 23 23.44 -22.61 13.65
CA LEU A 23 24.51 -21.62 13.86
C LEU A 23 24.07 -20.80 15.08
N LYS A 24 24.93 -20.64 16.10
CA LYS A 24 24.66 -19.67 17.17
C LYS A 24 24.71 -18.28 16.51
N PRO A 25 23.61 -17.52 16.40
CA PRO A 25 23.73 -16.12 16.01
C PRO A 25 24.26 -15.39 17.25
N ASP A 26 25.57 -15.15 17.32
CA ASP A 26 26.18 -14.41 18.43
C ASP A 26 25.68 -12.95 18.50
N ARG A 27 24.98 -12.46 17.47
CA ARG A 27 24.21 -11.23 17.48
C ARG A 27 22.99 -11.36 16.57
N PHE A 28 21.80 -11.08 17.10
CA PHE A 28 20.65 -10.78 16.25
C PHE A 28 20.89 -9.39 15.66
N GLU A 29 21.39 -9.35 14.42
CA GLU A 29 21.45 -8.11 13.68
C GLU A 29 20.05 -7.80 13.13
N PHE A 30 19.36 -6.87 13.80
CA PHE A 30 18.08 -6.36 13.32
C PHE A 30 18.36 -5.44 12.13
N ALA A 31 18.35 -6.01 10.93
CA ALA A 31 18.42 -5.26 9.68
C ALA A 31 17.01 -5.04 9.10
N TYR A 32 16.71 -3.82 8.68
CA TYR A 32 15.50 -3.54 7.90
C TYR A 32 15.61 -4.20 6.52
N PRO A 33 14.50 -4.72 5.96
CA PRO A 33 14.47 -5.12 4.56
C PRO A 33 14.96 -3.96 3.67
N THR A 34 15.79 -4.24 2.68
CA THR A 34 16.43 -3.22 1.81
C THR A 34 15.43 -2.22 1.23
N ARG A 35 14.24 -2.69 0.83
CA ARG A 35 13.15 -1.82 0.31
C ARG A 35 12.61 -0.85 1.36
N ALA A 36 12.39 -1.31 2.59
CA ALA A 36 11.89 -0.46 3.66
C ALA A 36 12.95 0.60 4.04
N SER A 37 14.21 0.18 4.11
CA SER A 37 15.34 1.10 4.35
C SER A 37 15.45 2.18 3.27
N ALA A 38 15.32 1.79 1.99
CA ALA A 38 15.31 2.74 0.88
C ALA A 38 14.17 3.77 1.02
N ALA A 39 12.94 3.31 1.32
CA ALA A 39 11.79 4.20 1.53
C ALA A 39 12.03 5.20 2.67
N VAL A 40 12.54 4.73 3.81
CA VAL A 40 12.91 5.61 4.93
C VAL A 40 13.97 6.63 4.50
N GLY A 41 15.03 6.19 3.83
CA GLY A 41 16.08 7.07 3.33
C GLY A 41 15.56 8.18 2.41
N HIS A 42 14.64 7.85 1.51
CA HIS A 42 14.01 8.83 0.63
C HIS A 42 13.10 9.80 1.39
N ILE A 43 12.32 9.32 2.37
CA ILE A 43 11.51 10.18 3.25
C ILE A 43 12.40 11.16 4.02
N LEU A 44 13.51 10.69 4.60
CA LEU A 44 14.46 11.54 5.33
C LEU A 44 15.07 12.61 4.42
N SER A 45 15.41 12.24 3.18
CA SER A 45 15.89 13.18 2.18
C SER A 45 14.86 14.29 1.86
N LEU A 46 13.58 13.93 1.66
CA LEU A 46 12.50 14.90 1.44
C LEU A 46 12.32 15.87 2.62
N LEU A 47 12.53 15.38 3.85
CA LEU A 47 12.44 16.16 5.07
C LEU A 47 13.74 16.93 5.40
N LYS A 48 14.81 16.72 4.63
CA LYS A 48 16.15 17.26 4.88
C LYS A 48 16.70 16.87 6.26
N LEU A 49 16.41 15.64 6.70
CA LEU A 49 16.89 15.07 7.96
C LEU A 49 18.07 14.13 7.72
N SER A 50 18.94 13.99 8.71
CA SER A 50 20.10 13.08 8.64
C SER A 50 19.68 11.62 8.88
N PRO A 51 20.03 10.67 7.99
CA PRO A 51 19.81 9.24 8.20
C PRO A 51 20.42 8.67 9.48
N THR A 52 21.49 9.28 9.99
CA THR A 52 22.21 8.80 11.18
C THR A 52 21.71 9.41 12.49
N ALA A 53 20.89 10.46 12.43
CA ALA A 53 20.42 11.17 13.62
C ALA A 53 18.89 11.16 13.78
N ALA A 54 18.15 11.05 12.67
CA ALA A 54 16.69 11.06 12.70
C ALA A 54 16.13 9.84 13.45
N THR A 55 15.16 10.09 14.32
CA THR A 55 14.50 9.02 15.09
C THR A 55 13.07 8.80 14.61
N ALA A 56 12.53 7.59 14.82
CA ALA A 56 11.13 7.31 14.51
C ALA A 56 10.16 8.27 15.24
N THR A 57 10.45 8.56 16.51
CA THR A 57 9.66 9.50 17.34
C THR A 57 9.67 10.92 16.77
N GLU A 58 10.80 11.36 16.21
CA GLU A 58 10.88 12.66 15.54
C GLU A 58 10.00 12.69 14.29
N LEU A 59 10.07 11.65 13.45
CA LEU A 59 9.23 11.54 12.26
C LEU A 59 7.74 11.51 12.57
N ASP A 60 7.35 10.86 13.68
CA ASP A 60 5.97 10.86 14.17
C ASP A 60 5.49 12.25 14.54
N LYS A 61 6.31 12.98 15.31
CA LYS A 61 5.99 14.32 15.78
C LYS A 61 5.88 15.34 14.66
N LEU A 62 6.62 15.16 13.57
CA LEU A 62 6.55 16.04 12.42
C LEU A 62 5.18 15.99 11.72
N GLY A 63 4.44 14.87 11.83
CA GLY A 63 3.09 14.75 11.26
C GLY A 63 3.03 14.98 9.75
N HIS A 64 4.15 14.82 9.03
CA HIS A 64 4.19 15.03 7.59
C HIS A 64 3.49 13.89 6.84
N LEU A 65 2.86 14.27 5.74
CA LEU A 65 2.13 13.37 4.86
C LEU A 65 2.82 13.25 3.51
N PHE A 66 2.68 12.08 2.88
CA PHE A 66 3.41 11.69 1.68
C PHE A 66 2.48 11.10 0.63
N VAL A 67 2.74 11.40 -0.64
CA VAL A 67 2.06 10.79 -1.79
C VAL A 67 3.07 9.96 -2.57
N CYS A 68 2.70 8.74 -2.93
CA CYS A 68 3.51 7.88 -3.80
C CYS A 68 3.42 8.37 -5.26
N CYS A 69 4.54 8.70 -5.87
CA CYS A 69 4.62 9.17 -7.26
C CYS A 69 4.68 8.02 -8.28
N LYS A 70 4.69 6.75 -7.83
CA LYS A 70 4.61 5.57 -8.71
C LYS A 70 3.19 5.04 -8.88
N CYS A 71 2.29 5.36 -7.95
CA CYS A 71 0.92 4.89 -8.02
C CYS A 71 0.09 5.77 -8.94
N ALA A 72 -0.63 5.14 -9.87
CA ALA A 72 -1.60 5.84 -10.69
C ALA A 72 -2.70 6.45 -9.79
N PRO A 73 -3.15 7.69 -10.07
CA PRO A 73 -4.20 8.29 -9.27
C PRO A 73 -5.53 7.61 -9.58
N ARG A 74 -6.45 7.58 -8.61
CA ARG A 74 -7.82 7.09 -8.84
C ARG A 74 -8.69 8.24 -9.35
N VAL A 75 -9.57 7.98 -10.31
CA VAL A 75 -10.62 8.95 -10.68
C VAL A 75 -11.75 8.86 -9.67
N ARG A 76 -12.20 10.00 -9.15
CA ARG A 76 -13.45 10.11 -8.40
C ARG A 76 -14.35 11.16 -9.04
N ILE A 77 -15.65 11.05 -8.82
CA ILE A 77 -16.63 12.06 -9.22
C ILE A 77 -17.12 12.78 -7.97
N LYS A 78 -16.97 14.10 -7.94
CA LYS A 78 -17.56 14.97 -6.91
C LYS A 78 -18.28 16.11 -7.62
N ASP A 79 -19.55 16.34 -7.28
CA ASP A 79 -20.39 17.36 -7.92
C ASP A 79 -20.41 17.26 -9.46
N SER A 80 -20.51 16.03 -9.98
CA SER A 80 -20.45 15.69 -11.42
C SER A 80 -19.14 16.05 -12.13
N LYS A 81 -18.08 16.38 -11.40
CA LYS A 81 -16.75 16.68 -11.95
C LYS A 81 -15.76 15.58 -11.61
N PRO A 82 -14.94 15.12 -12.57
CA PRO A 82 -13.86 14.19 -12.28
C PRO A 82 -12.76 14.90 -11.49
N LEU A 83 -12.20 14.20 -10.51
CA LEU A 83 -11.04 14.61 -9.74
C LEU A 83 -10.02 13.48 -9.67
N ALA A 84 -8.74 13.85 -9.73
CA ALA A 84 -7.64 12.93 -9.51
C ALA A 84 -7.43 12.78 -8.01
N SER A 85 -7.57 11.56 -7.49
CA SER A 85 -7.43 11.24 -6.07
C SER A 85 -6.16 10.43 -5.85
N PHE A 86 -5.30 10.95 -4.99
CA PHE A 86 -4.09 10.28 -4.53
C PHE A 86 -4.27 9.79 -3.09
N GLU A 87 -3.76 8.61 -2.79
CA GLU A 87 -3.62 8.14 -1.42
C GLU A 87 -2.46 8.91 -0.75
N VAL A 88 -2.71 9.33 0.50
CA VAL A 88 -1.79 10.15 1.27
C VAL A 88 -1.46 9.43 2.56
N PHE A 89 -0.17 9.22 2.80
CA PHE A 89 0.36 8.34 3.83
C PHE A 89 1.12 9.13 4.89
N THR A 90 1.03 8.72 6.15
CA THR A 90 2.08 8.99 7.14
C THR A 90 3.40 8.33 6.72
N TRP A 91 4.52 8.67 7.36
CA TRP A 91 5.81 8.06 7.00
C TRP A 91 5.81 6.53 7.18
N ARG A 92 5.16 6.00 8.23
CA ARG A 92 5.05 4.55 8.45
C ARG A 92 4.22 3.88 7.36
N GLU A 93 3.07 4.47 7.03
CA GLU A 93 2.22 3.96 5.96
C GLU A 93 2.92 4.04 4.61
N ALA A 94 3.72 5.07 4.34
CA ALA A 94 4.48 5.22 3.11
C ALA A 94 5.53 4.10 2.96
N VAL A 95 6.29 3.84 4.03
CA VAL A 95 7.27 2.74 4.06
C VAL A 95 6.58 1.39 3.84
N LEU A 96 5.46 1.16 4.53
CA LEU A 96 4.69 -0.06 4.38
C LEU A 96 4.11 -0.21 2.97
N HIS A 97 3.57 0.88 2.41
CA HIS A 97 3.05 0.94 1.05
C HIS A 97 4.13 0.54 0.04
N TYR A 98 5.32 1.12 0.18
CA TYR A 98 6.44 0.80 -0.70
C TYR A 98 6.91 -0.65 -0.59
N TYR A 99 6.91 -1.17 0.64
CA TYR A 99 7.35 -2.53 0.93
C TYR A 99 6.38 -3.59 0.40
N LYS A 100 5.06 -3.37 0.52
CA LYS A 100 4.03 -4.38 0.22
C LYS A 100 3.22 -4.13 -1.05
N ASP A 101 2.81 -2.88 -1.28
CA ASP A 101 1.63 -2.56 -2.08
C ASP A 101 1.91 -1.67 -3.29
N CYS A 102 3.17 -1.28 -3.53
CA CYS A 102 3.52 -0.57 -4.74
C CYS A 102 3.45 -1.56 -5.93
N ILE A 103 2.23 -1.82 -6.40
CA ILE A 103 1.82 -2.87 -7.36
C ILE A 103 2.54 -2.75 -8.70
N ALA A 104 2.99 -1.54 -9.08
CA ALA A 104 3.79 -1.34 -10.29
C ALA A 104 5.12 -2.11 -10.27
N ASP A 105 5.62 -2.49 -9.09
CA ASP A 105 6.98 -3.00 -8.88
C ASP A 105 7.06 -4.46 -8.41
N LEU A 106 5.96 -5.24 -8.42
CA LEU A 106 6.09 -6.70 -8.18
C LEU A 106 6.85 -7.43 -9.30
N ARG A 107 7.04 -6.78 -10.45
CA ARG A 107 7.81 -7.30 -11.61
C ARG A 107 8.95 -6.39 -12.07
N SER A 108 9.13 -5.24 -11.44
CA SER A 108 10.10 -4.24 -11.90
C SER A 108 11.29 -4.23 -10.94
N ASP A 109 12.49 -4.23 -11.50
CA ASP A 109 13.77 -4.13 -10.77
C ASP A 109 13.97 -2.73 -10.15
N ILE A 110 12.94 -1.87 -10.15
CA ILE A 110 13.03 -0.48 -9.72
C ILE A 110 12.93 -0.43 -8.19
N ILE A 111 14.10 -0.41 -7.56
CA ILE A 111 14.30 -0.37 -6.10
C ILE A 111 14.15 1.04 -5.52
N ASP A 112 14.02 2.07 -6.37
CA ASP A 112 14.00 3.46 -5.91
C ASP A 112 12.58 3.92 -5.50
N PRO A 113 12.35 4.26 -4.22
CA PRO A 113 11.10 4.87 -3.79
C PRO A 113 10.94 6.27 -4.41
N GLN A 114 9.71 6.63 -4.79
CA GLN A 114 9.38 7.98 -5.24
C GLN A 114 8.18 8.50 -4.46
N PHE A 115 8.45 9.42 -3.55
CA PHE A 115 7.44 10.10 -2.76
C PHE A 115 7.51 11.60 -2.98
N THR A 116 6.41 12.29 -2.73
CA THR A 116 6.40 13.74 -2.56
C THR A 116 5.64 14.10 -1.29
N ARG A 117 5.94 15.26 -0.70
CA ARG A 117 5.29 15.72 0.52
C ARG A 117 3.94 16.35 0.19
N ALA A 118 2.89 15.93 0.88
CA ALA A 118 1.62 16.62 0.91
C ALA A 118 1.63 17.65 2.06
N SER A 119 1.11 18.84 1.81
CA SER A 119 0.93 19.82 2.88
C SER A 119 -0.27 19.42 3.73
N PRO A 120 -0.15 19.36 5.07
CA PRO A 120 -1.31 19.13 5.94
C PRO A 120 -2.33 20.28 5.88
N LEU A 121 -1.90 21.46 5.39
CA LEU A 121 -2.74 22.64 5.14
C LEU A 121 -3.29 22.70 3.71
N ASP A 122 -3.07 21.66 2.89
CA ASP A 122 -3.59 21.65 1.52
C ASP A 122 -5.12 21.61 1.57
N PRO A 123 -5.83 22.59 0.98
CA PRO A 123 -7.29 22.63 0.99
C PRO A 123 -7.92 21.44 0.23
N ASN A 124 -7.12 20.75 -0.60
CA ASN A 124 -7.54 19.55 -1.32
C ASN A 124 -7.29 18.26 -0.54
N LEU A 125 -6.62 18.36 0.61
CA LEU A 125 -6.45 17.24 1.52
C LEU A 125 -7.78 16.96 2.21
N GLN A 126 -8.36 15.82 1.88
CA GLN A 126 -9.59 15.36 2.47
C GLN A 126 -9.24 14.25 3.45
N GLY A 127 -9.56 14.47 4.73
CA GLY A 127 -9.72 13.37 5.66
C GLY A 127 -10.88 12.54 5.16
N ASP A 128 -10.61 11.31 4.77
CA ASP A 128 -11.68 10.36 4.52
C ASP A 128 -12.38 10.15 5.88
N ASP A 129 -13.70 10.30 5.91
CA ASP A 129 -14.55 9.64 6.91
C ASP A 129 -14.45 8.13 6.65
N SER A 130 -13.24 7.62 6.84
CA SER A 130 -12.79 6.38 6.25
C SER A 130 -13.62 5.24 6.84
N PRO A 131 -14.04 4.26 6.02
CA PRO A 131 -14.55 2.99 6.50
C PRO A 131 -13.65 2.38 7.60
N ALA A 132 -12.35 2.73 7.63
CA ALA A 132 -11.40 2.34 8.67
C ALA A 132 -11.86 2.68 10.10
N ALA A 133 -12.56 3.79 10.31
CA ALA A 133 -13.10 4.14 11.62
C ALA A 133 -14.12 3.09 12.11
N HIS A 134 -14.81 2.44 11.18
CA HIS A 134 -15.81 1.40 11.43
C HIS A 134 -15.26 -0.03 11.29
N LYS A 135 -14.03 -0.20 10.80
CA LYS A 135 -13.39 -1.52 10.66
C LYS A 135 -12.88 -1.99 12.02
N ASN A 136 -13.07 -3.28 12.28
CA ASN A 136 -12.52 -3.97 13.45
C ASN A 136 -11.04 -4.29 13.24
N ILE A 137 -10.21 -3.24 13.23
CA ILE A 137 -8.75 -3.33 13.01
C ILE A 137 -7.97 -2.57 14.08
N TRP A 138 -8.62 -2.09 15.14
CA TRP A 138 -7.97 -1.28 16.17
C TRP A 138 -7.69 -2.08 17.44
N SER A 139 -6.56 -1.76 18.09
CA SER A 139 -6.11 -2.39 19.32
C SER A 139 -5.44 -1.37 20.26
N CYS A 140 -5.50 -1.65 21.55
CA CYS A 140 -4.90 -0.81 22.59
C CYS A 140 -3.39 -1.12 22.71
N LEU A 141 -2.57 -0.08 22.97
CA LEU A 141 -1.13 -0.24 23.22
C LEU A 141 -0.80 -0.45 24.70
N HIS A 142 -1.77 -0.25 25.60
CA HIS A 142 -1.58 -0.34 27.06
C HIS A 142 -1.98 -1.70 27.64
N CYS A 143 -2.72 -2.52 26.90
CA CYS A 143 -3.06 -3.87 27.32
C CYS A 143 -3.32 -4.82 26.14
N ALA A 144 -3.42 -6.11 26.46
CA ALA A 144 -3.58 -7.17 25.47
C ALA A 144 -5.04 -7.56 25.18
N ILE A 145 -6.03 -6.81 25.65
CA ILE A 145 -7.44 -7.22 25.54
C ILE A 145 -7.92 -7.32 24.08
N HIS A 146 -7.35 -6.51 23.19
CA HIS A 146 -7.72 -6.46 21.77
C HIS A 146 -6.76 -7.25 20.86
N LEU A 147 -5.78 -7.98 21.40
CA LEU A 147 -4.80 -8.73 20.60
C LEU A 147 -5.41 -9.86 19.75
N HIS A 148 -6.53 -10.44 20.22
CA HIS A 148 -7.25 -11.52 19.52
C HIS A 148 -8.63 -11.10 18.99
N SER A 149 -9.08 -9.91 19.35
CA SER A 149 -10.39 -9.38 18.96
C SER A 149 -10.25 -7.89 18.74
N TRP A 150 -9.76 -7.55 17.56
CA TRP A 150 -9.68 -6.17 17.08
C TRP A 150 -11.06 -5.52 17.13
N VAL A 151 -11.08 -4.23 17.44
CA VAL A 151 -12.30 -3.45 17.62
C VAL A 151 -12.32 -2.27 16.66
N ASN A 152 -13.43 -1.54 16.59
CA ASN A 152 -13.46 -0.30 15.82
C ASN A 152 -12.76 0.84 16.58
N ARG A 153 -12.53 1.97 15.89
CA ARG A 153 -11.78 3.10 16.47
C ARG A 153 -12.49 3.70 17.68
N HIS A 154 -13.81 3.74 17.66
CA HIS A 154 -14.59 4.31 18.76
C HIS A 154 -14.47 3.45 20.02
N GLU A 155 -14.58 2.13 19.85
CA GLU A 155 -14.44 1.14 20.91
C GLU A 155 -13.05 1.16 21.55
N VAL A 156 -11.97 1.21 20.75
CA VAL A 156 -10.61 1.26 21.33
C VAL A 156 -10.38 2.56 22.10
N ILE A 157 -10.88 3.71 21.62
CA ILE A 157 -10.75 5.00 22.32
C ILE A 157 -11.53 4.95 23.64
N ALA A 158 -12.76 4.43 23.62
CA ALA A 158 -13.57 4.27 24.83
C ALA A 158 -12.89 3.34 25.84
N HIS A 159 -12.27 2.26 25.36
CA HIS A 159 -11.48 1.36 26.19
C HIS A 159 -10.28 2.08 26.81
N VAL A 160 -9.48 2.82 26.03
CA VAL A 160 -8.32 3.56 26.55
C VAL A 160 -8.73 4.58 27.61
N LYS A 161 -9.80 5.34 27.37
CA LYS A 161 -10.30 6.35 28.33
C LYS A 161 -10.76 5.73 29.65
N SER A 162 -11.40 4.56 29.59
CA SER A 162 -11.99 3.90 30.77
C SER A 162 -11.00 3.03 31.54
N ALA A 163 -10.18 2.24 30.86
CA ALA A 163 -9.26 1.28 31.47
C ALA A 163 -7.88 1.87 31.80
N HIS A 164 -7.45 2.93 31.11
CA HIS A 164 -6.10 3.50 31.24
C HIS A 164 -6.08 4.99 31.67
N PRO A 165 -7.15 5.50 32.30
CA PRO A 165 -7.44 6.92 32.55
C PRO A 165 -6.82 8.01 31.65
N ILE A 166 -6.61 7.77 30.35
CA ILE A 166 -6.03 8.76 29.43
C ILE A 166 -7.16 9.60 28.83
N ALA A 167 -7.20 10.89 29.16
CA ALA A 167 -8.28 11.79 28.76
C ALA A 167 -8.34 12.04 27.24
N ASP A 168 -7.19 12.17 26.60
CA ASP A 168 -7.04 12.41 25.16
C ASP A 168 -6.10 11.37 24.52
N PRO A 169 -6.63 10.16 24.22
CA PRO A 169 -5.84 9.11 23.60
C PRO A 169 -5.26 9.53 22.25
N ALA A 170 -3.97 9.30 22.06
CA ALA A 170 -3.26 9.53 20.82
C ALA A 170 -3.00 8.22 20.06
N GLU A 171 -3.20 8.25 18.75
CA GLU A 171 -2.89 7.13 17.87
C GLU A 171 -1.37 6.87 17.82
N TYR A 172 -0.99 5.59 17.77
CA TYR A 172 0.38 5.08 17.90
C TYR A 172 1.05 5.31 19.27
N VAL A 173 0.36 5.93 20.21
CA VAL A 173 0.81 6.08 21.61
C VAL A 173 -0.05 5.21 22.52
N ASP A 174 -1.37 5.33 22.40
CA ASP A 174 -2.32 4.66 23.30
C ASP A 174 -3.14 3.58 22.60
N PHE A 175 -3.31 3.70 21.30
CA PHE A 175 -3.99 2.73 20.45
C PHE A 175 -3.43 2.76 19.03
N PHE A 176 -3.64 1.70 18.25
CA PHE A 176 -3.18 1.62 16.87
C PHE A 176 -4.14 0.77 16.03
N ALA A 177 -4.13 1.00 14.71
CA ALA A 177 -4.77 0.09 13.76
C ALA A 177 -3.77 -0.96 13.28
N ASP A 178 -4.15 -2.23 13.20
CA ASP A 178 -3.33 -3.23 12.51
C ASP A 178 -3.22 -2.82 11.04
N PRO A 179 -2.01 -2.58 10.52
CA PRO A 179 -1.83 -2.46 9.09
C PRO A 179 -2.19 -3.74 8.30
N LEU A 180 -2.35 -4.88 8.97
CA LEU A 180 -2.55 -6.20 8.35
C LEU A 180 -3.92 -6.85 8.60
N ALA A 181 -4.71 -6.44 9.59
CA ALA A 181 -5.94 -7.13 10.00
C ALA A 181 -7.16 -6.91 9.07
N GLY A 182 -6.95 -6.55 7.81
CA GLY A 182 -8.00 -6.43 6.82
C GLY A 182 -7.47 -5.87 5.50
N GLU A 183 -8.31 -5.81 4.45
CA GLU A 183 -8.02 -4.94 3.29
C GLU A 183 -7.62 -3.59 3.86
N ARG A 184 -6.35 -3.23 3.65
CA ARG A 184 -5.68 -2.09 4.23
C ARG A 184 -6.68 -0.94 4.39
N PRO A 185 -6.84 -0.32 5.58
CA PRO A 185 -7.61 0.90 5.65
C PRO A 185 -7.04 1.83 4.58
N ALA A 186 -7.86 2.14 3.55
CA ALA A 186 -7.45 3.09 2.54
C ALA A 186 -6.94 4.30 3.31
N SER A 187 -5.74 4.77 2.94
CA SER A 187 -5.04 5.81 3.69
C SER A 187 -6.05 6.84 4.18
N GLN A 188 -6.03 7.16 5.48
CA GLN A 188 -7.06 8.01 6.08
C GLN A 188 -7.19 9.33 5.32
N TRP A 189 -6.10 9.77 4.69
CA TRP A 189 -6.04 11.00 3.94
C TRP A 189 -6.00 10.72 2.44
N ARG A 190 -6.66 11.59 1.67
CA ARG A 190 -6.52 11.64 0.22
C ARG A 190 -6.28 13.07 -0.23
N LEU A 191 -5.43 13.21 -1.25
CA LEU A 191 -5.25 14.47 -1.95
C LEU A 191 -6.10 14.43 -3.22
N CYS A 192 -7.12 15.28 -3.27
CA CYS A 192 -8.11 15.31 -4.33
C CYS A 192 -7.93 16.54 -5.21
N LEU A 193 -7.31 16.40 -6.38
CA LEU A 193 -7.05 17.52 -7.29
C LEU A 193 -8.20 17.65 -8.30
N PRO A 194 -8.95 18.77 -8.28
CA PRO A 194 -9.94 19.06 -9.31
C PRO A 194 -9.31 19.18 -10.69
N GLN A 195 -10.10 18.90 -11.73
CA GLN A 195 -9.66 19.16 -13.10
C GLN A 195 -9.30 20.64 -13.29
N GLY A 196 -8.13 20.90 -13.88
CA GLY A 196 -7.62 22.25 -14.13
C GLY A 196 -6.76 22.84 -13.00
N THR A 197 -6.71 22.21 -11.82
CA THR A 197 -5.77 22.59 -10.76
C THR A 197 -4.36 22.16 -11.15
N GLU A 198 -3.38 23.06 -11.00
CA GLU A 198 -1.97 22.73 -11.24
C GLU A 198 -1.49 21.77 -10.16
N PRO A 199 -1.12 20.52 -10.51
CA PRO A 199 -0.67 19.56 -9.51
C PRO A 199 0.76 19.90 -9.04
N PRO A 200 1.15 19.42 -7.85
CA PRO A 200 2.54 19.49 -7.40
C PRO A 200 3.50 18.98 -8.50
N PRO A 201 4.69 19.58 -8.67
CA PRO A 201 5.61 19.23 -9.75
C PRO A 201 5.86 17.73 -9.90
N ALA A 202 6.00 17.01 -8.78
CA ALA A 202 6.22 15.56 -8.75
C ALA A 202 5.01 14.73 -9.23
N LEU A 203 3.79 15.30 -9.23
CA LEU A 203 2.56 14.61 -9.63
C LEU A 203 2.07 15.04 -11.03
N ARG A 204 2.69 16.05 -11.66
CA ARG A 204 2.29 16.56 -12.99
C ARG A 204 2.20 15.46 -14.03
N GLY A 205 3.22 14.61 -14.12
CA GLY A 205 3.26 13.51 -15.10
C GLY A 205 2.08 12.54 -14.92
N LEU A 206 1.71 12.24 -13.67
CA LEU A 206 0.61 11.34 -13.35
C LEU A 206 -0.75 11.95 -13.69
N VAL A 207 -0.96 13.22 -13.37
CA VAL A 207 -2.24 13.91 -13.66
C VAL A 207 -2.43 14.15 -15.15
N VAL A 208 -1.36 14.53 -15.87
CA VAL A 208 -1.42 14.70 -17.33
C VAL A 208 -1.76 13.39 -18.02
N ALA A 209 -1.14 12.27 -17.61
CA ALA A 209 -1.44 10.96 -18.17
C ALA A 209 -2.93 10.56 -18.00
N MET A 210 -3.59 10.98 -16.93
CA MET A 210 -5.02 10.74 -16.74
C MET A 210 -5.92 11.65 -17.57
N ASN A 211 -5.53 12.92 -17.76
CA ASN A 211 -6.33 13.91 -18.47
C ASN A 211 -6.15 13.83 -19.99
N GLN A 212 -5.17 13.06 -20.48
CA GLN A 212 -5.13 12.76 -21.90
C GLN A 212 -6.43 12.04 -22.27
N PRO A 213 -7.19 12.55 -23.27
CA PRO A 213 -8.34 11.82 -23.77
C PRO A 213 -7.81 10.44 -24.09
N VAL A 214 -8.37 9.42 -23.43
CA VAL A 214 -8.06 8.02 -23.75
C VAL A 214 -8.27 7.95 -25.24
N LYS A 215 -7.16 7.88 -26.01
CA LYS A 215 -7.22 7.82 -27.46
C LYS A 215 -8.21 6.71 -27.71
N PRO A 216 -9.39 6.99 -28.31
CA PRO A 216 -10.47 6.01 -28.37
C PRO A 216 -9.79 4.76 -28.88
N ALA A 217 -9.84 3.70 -28.06
CA ALA A 217 -9.12 2.47 -28.37
C ALA A 217 -9.46 2.20 -29.82
N ALA A 218 -8.42 2.16 -30.68
CA ALA A 218 -8.63 2.04 -32.11
C ALA A 218 -9.67 0.93 -32.28
N PRO A 219 -10.78 1.18 -32.98
CA PRO A 219 -11.95 0.30 -32.96
C PRO A 219 -11.42 -1.11 -33.07
N ALA A 220 -11.70 -1.92 -32.04
CA ALA A 220 -11.06 -3.22 -31.90
C ALA A 220 -11.15 -3.89 -33.26
N ASP A 221 -9.99 -4.21 -33.85
CA ASP A 221 -9.96 -4.84 -35.16
C ASP A 221 -10.95 -6.01 -35.04
N PRO A 222 -12.02 -6.07 -35.86
CA PRO A 222 -13.07 -7.06 -35.69
C PRO A 222 -12.52 -8.50 -35.72
N LYS A 223 -11.27 -8.70 -36.12
CA LYS A 223 -10.54 -9.97 -36.06
C LYS A 223 -9.95 -10.28 -34.68
N GLN A 224 -9.71 -9.28 -33.82
CA GLN A 224 -9.11 -9.41 -32.49
C GLN A 224 -10.15 -9.73 -31.41
N GLN A 225 -10.80 -10.88 -31.56
CA GLN A 225 -11.90 -11.31 -30.71
C GLN A 225 -11.45 -12.21 -29.55
N PHE A 226 -10.19 -12.63 -29.45
CA PHE A 226 -9.79 -13.63 -28.48
C PHE A 226 -8.92 -13.06 -27.35
N ARG A 227 -9.12 -13.56 -26.12
CA ARG A 227 -8.26 -13.30 -24.95
C ARG A 227 -7.71 -14.60 -24.37
N CYS A 228 -6.47 -14.58 -23.89
CA CYS A 228 -5.84 -15.71 -23.20
C CYS A 228 -6.36 -15.82 -21.76
N LYS A 229 -6.82 -17.01 -21.35
CA LYS A 229 -7.30 -17.29 -19.98
C LYS A 229 -6.17 -17.65 -18.99
N LEU A 230 -5.00 -18.01 -19.50
CA LEU A 230 -3.83 -18.34 -18.67
C LEU A 230 -3.05 -17.10 -18.24
N CYS A 231 -3.26 -15.99 -18.95
CA CYS A 231 -2.80 -14.69 -18.49
C CYS A 231 -3.61 -14.23 -17.29
N SER A 232 -2.98 -13.39 -16.46
CA SER A 232 -3.66 -12.69 -15.36
C SER A 232 -4.99 -12.09 -15.84
N SER A 233 -6.04 -12.17 -15.01
CA SER A 233 -7.38 -11.65 -15.30
C SER A 233 -7.40 -10.16 -15.63
N TRP A 234 -6.33 -9.44 -15.29
CA TRP A 234 -6.10 -8.03 -15.57
C TRP A 234 -5.56 -7.76 -16.99
N SER A 235 -5.22 -8.79 -17.76
CA SER A 235 -4.76 -8.62 -19.14
C SER A 235 -5.91 -8.18 -20.05
N THR A 236 -5.81 -6.96 -20.58
CA THR A 236 -6.76 -6.40 -21.57
C THR A 236 -6.36 -6.72 -23.01
N ARG A 237 -5.27 -7.46 -23.22
CA ARG A 237 -4.72 -7.75 -24.54
C ARG A 237 -5.65 -8.70 -25.31
N ARG A 238 -6.13 -8.23 -26.46
CA ARG A 238 -6.90 -9.00 -27.42
C ARG A 238 -6.01 -9.48 -28.57
N PHE A 239 -6.39 -10.59 -29.18
CA PHE A 239 -5.67 -11.24 -30.24
C PHE A 239 -6.64 -11.75 -31.31
N ILE A 240 -6.14 -11.90 -32.53
CA ILE A 240 -6.75 -12.82 -33.50
C ILE A 240 -6.51 -14.27 -33.08
N LEU A 241 -7.26 -15.23 -33.61
CA LEU A 241 -7.13 -16.65 -33.21
C LEU A 241 -5.69 -17.18 -33.29
N VAL A 242 -5.02 -16.98 -34.43
CA VAL A 242 -3.62 -17.41 -34.62
C VAL A 242 -2.69 -16.72 -33.62
N GLY A 243 -2.98 -15.46 -33.28
CA GLY A 243 -2.20 -14.68 -32.32
C GLY A 243 -2.34 -15.19 -30.88
N VAL A 244 -3.56 -15.53 -30.43
CA VAL A 244 -3.76 -16.07 -29.07
C VAL A 244 -3.12 -17.44 -28.94
N GLN A 245 -3.18 -18.26 -29.98
CA GLN A 245 -2.57 -19.59 -30.00
C GLN A 245 -1.03 -19.53 -29.95
N SER A 246 -0.43 -18.63 -30.74
CA SER A 246 1.02 -18.38 -30.67
C SER A 246 1.43 -17.90 -29.29
N HIS A 247 0.72 -16.90 -28.75
CA HIS A 247 0.98 -16.38 -27.41
C HIS A 247 0.90 -17.47 -26.33
N ILE A 248 -0.12 -18.34 -26.38
CA ILE A 248 -0.27 -19.45 -25.43
C ILE A 248 0.90 -20.44 -25.53
N ARG A 249 1.35 -20.75 -26.74
CA ARG A 249 2.53 -21.60 -26.95
C ARG A 249 3.78 -20.96 -26.39
N ASP A 250 4.04 -19.70 -26.74
CA ASP A 250 5.32 -19.04 -26.48
C ASP A 250 5.45 -18.55 -25.02
N VAL A 251 4.34 -18.18 -24.38
CA VAL A 251 4.33 -17.61 -23.01
C VAL A 251 3.94 -18.63 -21.95
N HIS A 252 3.01 -19.55 -22.27
CA HIS A 252 2.50 -20.54 -21.32
C HIS A 252 2.98 -21.97 -21.61
N ASN A 253 3.81 -22.17 -22.64
CA ASN A 253 4.37 -23.47 -23.03
C ASN A 253 3.29 -24.55 -23.28
N VAL A 254 2.08 -24.15 -23.69
CA VAL A 254 1.02 -25.11 -24.06
C VAL A 254 1.11 -25.39 -25.56
N PRO A 255 1.40 -26.64 -25.96
CA PRO A 255 1.62 -26.97 -27.37
C PRO A 255 0.31 -26.85 -28.16
N PRO A 256 0.35 -26.49 -29.46
CA PRO A 256 -0.84 -26.15 -30.25
C PRO A 256 -1.96 -27.21 -30.22
N GLN A 257 -1.60 -28.49 -30.25
CA GLN A 257 -2.52 -29.62 -30.22
C GLN A 257 -3.30 -29.77 -28.90
N SER A 258 -2.81 -29.17 -27.81
CA SER A 258 -3.45 -29.18 -26.50
C SER A 258 -4.28 -27.93 -26.22
N GLN A 259 -4.22 -26.91 -27.10
CA GLN A 259 -4.92 -25.66 -26.89
C GLN A 259 -6.40 -25.81 -27.23
N ARG A 260 -7.26 -25.51 -26.25
CA ARG A 260 -8.71 -25.64 -26.34
C ARG A 260 -9.40 -24.31 -26.08
N ALA A 261 -10.41 -23.99 -26.90
CA ALA A 261 -11.32 -22.87 -26.66
C ALA A 261 -12.05 -23.05 -25.32
N ASN A 262 -12.37 -21.95 -24.65
CA ASN A 262 -12.95 -21.83 -23.30
C ASN A 262 -12.09 -22.36 -22.14
N GLU A 263 -11.07 -23.18 -22.40
CA GLU A 263 -10.07 -23.57 -21.40
C GLU A 263 -8.88 -22.60 -21.41
N HIS A 264 -8.24 -22.41 -22.58
CA HIS A 264 -6.99 -21.67 -22.72
C HIS A 264 -7.19 -20.25 -23.26
N PHE A 265 -8.22 -20.05 -24.08
CA PHE A 265 -8.63 -18.75 -24.61
C PHE A 265 -10.15 -18.67 -24.77
N VAL A 266 -10.70 -17.46 -24.81
CA VAL A 266 -12.14 -17.22 -24.98
C VAL A 266 -12.37 -16.02 -25.88
N GLU A 267 -13.52 -15.97 -26.56
CA GLU A 267 -13.97 -14.79 -27.29
C GLU A 267 -14.35 -13.66 -26.32
N ALA A 268 -14.00 -12.40 -26.63
CA ALA A 268 -13.88 -11.28 -25.69
C ALA A 268 -14.71 -10.05 -26.06
#